data_AF-A0A7D5Z1I1-F1
#
_entry.id   AF-A0A7D5Z1I1-F1
#
_cell.length_a   1.000
_cell.length_b   1.000
_cell.length_c   1.000
_cell.angle_alpha   90.00
_cell.angle_beta   90.00
_cell.angle_gamma   90.00
#
_symmetry.space_group_name_H-M   'P 1'
#
loop_
_entity.id
_entity.type
_entity.pdbx_description
1 polymer ?
#
loop_
_entity_poly.entity_id
_entity_poly.type
_entity_poly.pdbx_seq_one_letter_code
_entity_poly.pdbx_strand_id
1 'polypeptide(L)'
;MKQTGMIMIEVLVSLVVLAIGILGLASLQAYSLRATQSSYLRSVATDLASSLSEQVQANRAKTIASQDAGGDAKYYGTGAPTLPKAPDYARFTCSVNASTHHFECENATGYTPESSANSTALARTELGYWLDLVAASLPLGTSGGAVICRDTSPDDGSEPVLDSTAADFAAKTGCLASNNGSYASAPYVIKIWWQDEKPTKANPTPDLMRFALTIS
;
A
#
# COMPACT_ATOMS: atom_id res chain seq x y z
N MET A 1 1.57 5.67 -75.54
CA MET A 1 0.97 5.71 -74.19
C MET A 1 2.11 5.65 -73.17
N LYS A 2 2.40 6.74 -72.44
CA LYS A 2 3.41 6.79 -71.37
C LYS A 2 2.70 6.52 -70.03
N GLN A 3 2.61 5.26 -69.61
CA GLN A 3 1.94 4.84 -68.37
C GLN A 3 2.91 4.31 -67.29
N THR A 4 4.17 4.02 -67.63
CA THR A 4 5.09 3.30 -66.74
C THR A 4 5.61 4.14 -65.57
N GLY A 5 5.61 5.48 -65.68
CA GLY A 5 6.10 6.38 -64.63
C GLY A 5 5.11 6.68 -63.50
N MET A 6 3.80 6.56 -63.74
CA MET A 6 2.77 6.89 -62.73
C MET A 6 2.55 5.74 -61.73
N ILE A 7 2.80 4.49 -62.12
CA ILE A 7 2.61 3.32 -61.24
C ILE A 7 3.67 3.27 -60.14
N MET A 8 4.91 3.67 -60.43
CA MET A 8 6.00 3.63 -59.43
C MET A 8 5.77 4.64 -58.30
N ILE A 9 5.31 5.86 -58.62
CA ILE A 9 5.01 6.87 -57.60
C ILE A 9 3.78 6.49 -56.76
N GLU A 10 2.78 5.84 -57.36
CA GLU A 10 1.57 5.38 -56.68
C GLU A 10 1.87 4.28 -55.64
N VAL A 11 2.72 3.31 -55.99
CA VAL A 11 3.16 2.27 -55.05
C VAL A 11 4.02 2.87 -53.94
N LEU A 12 4.89 3.83 -54.26
CA LEU A 12 5.76 4.47 -53.27
C LEU A 12 4.93 5.28 -52.25
N VAL A 13 3.93 6.02 -52.70
CA VAL A 13 3.00 6.73 -51.82
C VAL A 13 2.19 5.75 -50.96
N SER A 14 1.73 4.64 -51.53
CA SER A 14 1.00 3.60 -50.80
C SER A 14 1.85 2.99 -49.67
N LEU A 15 3.13 2.72 -49.93
CA LEU A 15 4.07 2.22 -48.93
C LEU A 15 4.33 3.25 -47.82
N VAL A 16 4.43 4.54 -48.16
CA VAL A 16 4.60 5.62 -47.17
C VAL A 16 3.39 5.71 -46.25
N VAL A 17 2.17 5.72 -46.81
CA VAL A 17 0.94 5.77 -46.01
C VAL A 17 0.81 4.54 -45.12
N LEU A 18 1.11 3.34 -45.66
CA LEU A 18 1.13 2.10 -44.89
C LEU A 18 2.14 2.15 -43.74
N ALA A 19 3.36 2.65 -44.00
CA ALA A 19 4.39 2.78 -42.98
C ALA A 19 3.95 3.70 -41.84
N ILE A 20 3.33 4.85 -42.15
CA ILE A 20 2.76 5.76 -41.14
C ILE A 20 1.64 5.07 -40.35
N GLY A 21 0.77 4.32 -41.02
CA GLY A 21 -0.31 3.56 -40.38
C GLY A 21 0.21 2.52 -39.37
N ILE A 22 1.25 1.77 -39.72
CA ILE A 22 1.84 0.75 -38.83
C ILE A 22 2.56 1.41 -37.64
N LEU A 23 3.25 2.53 -37.85
CA LEU A 23 3.88 3.29 -36.75
C LEU A 23 2.82 3.82 -35.76
N GLY A 24 1.69 4.31 -36.28
CA GLY A 24 0.55 4.73 -35.45
C GLY A 24 -0.08 3.57 -34.67
N LEU A 25 -0.21 2.39 -35.27
CA LEU A 25 -0.70 1.19 -34.59
C LEU A 25 0.26 0.74 -33.48
N ALA A 26 1.57 0.75 -33.75
CA ALA A 26 2.58 0.33 -32.79
C ALA A 26 2.62 1.23 -31.55
N SER A 27 2.44 2.55 -31.73
CA SER A 27 2.38 3.49 -30.60
C SER A 27 1.15 3.26 -29.72
N LEU A 28 -0.02 2.99 -30.33
CA LEU A 28 -1.25 2.64 -29.61
C LEU A 28 -1.10 1.32 -28.84
N GLN A 29 -0.48 0.30 -29.44
CA GLN A 29 -0.20 -0.97 -28.76
C GLN A 29 0.70 -0.77 -27.54
N ALA A 30 1.77 0.03 -27.68
CA ALA A 30 2.65 0.34 -26.57
C ALA A 30 1.94 1.11 -25.44
N TYR A 31 1.04 2.05 -25.78
CA TYR A 31 0.21 2.75 -24.80
C TYR A 31 -0.75 1.81 -24.08
N SER A 32 -1.45 0.95 -24.83
CA SER A 32 -2.38 -0.05 -24.29
C SER A 32 -1.69 -1.01 -23.30
N LEU A 33 -0.48 -1.44 -23.61
CA LEU A 33 0.30 -2.29 -22.70
C LEU A 33 0.61 -1.58 -21.38
N ARG A 34 1.06 -0.31 -21.43
CA ARG A 34 1.32 0.48 -20.22
C ARG A 34 0.08 0.69 -19.37
N ALA A 35 -1.05 1.05 -20.00
CA ALA A 35 -2.33 1.21 -19.30
C ALA A 35 -2.79 -0.09 -18.63
N THR A 36 -2.58 -1.23 -19.28
CA THR A 36 -2.90 -2.56 -18.74
C THR A 36 -2.01 -2.88 -17.53
N GLN A 37 -0.71 -2.60 -17.62
CA GLN A 37 0.23 -2.79 -16.51
C GLN A 37 -0.12 -1.92 -15.30
N SER A 38 -0.41 -0.62 -15.51
CA SER A 38 -0.82 0.29 -14.43
C SER A 38 -2.10 -0.19 -13.73
N SER A 39 -3.10 -0.63 -14.52
CA SER A 39 -4.35 -1.20 -13.98
C SER A 39 -4.10 -2.48 -13.18
N TYR A 40 -3.19 -3.33 -13.64
CA TYR A 40 -2.78 -4.54 -12.92
C TYR A 40 -2.12 -4.20 -11.57
N LEU A 41 -1.16 -3.27 -11.52
CA LEU A 41 -0.49 -2.88 -10.28
C LEU A 41 -1.46 -2.26 -9.26
N ARG A 42 -2.41 -1.45 -9.71
CA ARG A 42 -3.49 -0.94 -8.84
C ARG A 42 -4.37 -2.06 -8.28
N SER A 43 -4.63 -3.10 -9.07
CA SER A 43 -5.39 -4.28 -8.59
C SER A 43 -4.60 -5.03 -7.51
N VAL A 44 -3.30 -5.27 -7.74
CA VAL A 44 -2.40 -5.87 -6.75
C VAL A 44 -2.37 -5.06 -5.44
N ALA A 45 -2.25 -3.72 -5.52
CA ALA A 45 -2.31 -2.86 -4.34
C ALA A 45 -3.65 -2.97 -3.59
N THR A 46 -4.76 -3.08 -4.33
CA THR A 46 -6.09 -3.26 -3.74
C THR A 46 -6.22 -4.59 -3.01
N ASP A 47 -5.72 -5.67 -3.60
CA ASP A 47 -5.73 -7.01 -2.98
C ASP A 47 -4.87 -7.05 -1.71
N LEU A 48 -3.67 -6.45 -1.76
CA LEU A 48 -2.77 -6.32 -0.61
C LEU A 48 -3.40 -5.52 0.53
N ALA A 49 -4.03 -4.38 0.23
CA ALA A 49 -4.72 -3.59 1.24
C ALA A 49 -5.93 -4.32 1.82
N SER A 50 -6.70 -5.01 0.97
CA SER A 50 -7.88 -5.77 1.40
C SER A 50 -7.47 -6.90 2.36
N SER A 51 -6.42 -7.65 2.04
CA SER A 51 -5.91 -8.73 2.91
C SER A 51 -5.47 -8.23 4.30
N LEU A 52 -4.76 -7.10 4.38
CA LEU A 52 -4.41 -6.49 5.66
C LEU A 52 -5.65 -5.98 6.39
N SER A 53 -6.61 -5.40 5.67
CA SER A 53 -7.85 -4.91 6.28
C SER A 53 -8.65 -6.04 6.94
N GLU A 54 -8.68 -7.22 6.33
CA GLU A 54 -9.33 -8.41 6.89
C GLU A 54 -8.61 -8.88 8.15
N GLN A 55 -7.27 -8.90 8.16
CA GLN A 55 -6.49 -9.27 9.33
C GLN A 55 -6.71 -8.30 10.50
N VAL A 56 -6.71 -7.00 10.23
CA VAL A 56 -6.96 -5.95 11.24
C VAL A 56 -8.38 -6.07 11.79
N GLN A 57 -9.39 -6.28 10.93
CA GLN A 57 -10.77 -6.48 11.34
C GLN A 57 -10.95 -7.78 12.15
N ALA A 58 -10.30 -8.88 11.76
CA ALA A 58 -10.34 -10.13 12.50
C ALA A 58 -9.75 -9.97 13.91
N ASN A 59 -8.67 -9.21 14.05
CA ASN A 59 -8.09 -8.91 15.35
C ASN A 59 -8.97 -7.95 16.17
N ARG A 60 -9.63 -6.97 15.53
CA ARG A 60 -10.62 -6.09 16.17
C ARG A 60 -11.86 -6.86 16.64
N ALA A 61 -12.36 -7.82 15.87
CA ALA A 61 -13.52 -8.64 16.23
C ALA A 61 -13.28 -9.42 17.53
N LYS A 62 -12.04 -9.90 17.77
CA LYS A 62 -11.64 -10.52 19.05
C LYS A 62 -11.79 -9.58 20.23
N THR A 63 -11.62 -8.27 20.02
CA THR A 63 -11.79 -7.22 21.05
C THR A 63 -13.26 -6.95 21.35
N ILE A 64 -14.08 -6.85 20.30
CA ILE A 64 -15.52 -6.63 20.46
C ILE A 64 -16.11 -7.83 21.21
N ALA A 65 -15.71 -9.05 20.84
CA ALA A 65 -16.10 -10.25 21.56
C ALA A 65 -15.68 -10.25 23.05
N SER A 66 -14.52 -9.68 23.43
CA SER A 66 -14.18 -9.53 24.86
C SER A 66 -14.93 -8.41 25.58
N GLN A 67 -15.30 -7.35 24.87
CA GLN A 67 -16.09 -6.24 25.43
C GLN A 67 -17.55 -6.65 25.65
N ASP A 68 -18.16 -7.32 24.67
CA ASP A 68 -19.53 -7.83 24.72
C ASP A 68 -19.68 -8.98 25.73
N ALA A 69 -18.60 -9.73 25.99
CA ALA A 69 -18.55 -10.69 27.10
C ALA A 69 -18.55 -10.02 28.50
N GLY A 70 -18.80 -8.70 28.57
CA GLY A 70 -18.93 -7.93 29.81
C GLY A 70 -19.70 -8.68 30.90
N GLY A 71 -19.01 -9.00 32.00
CA GLY A 71 -19.61 -9.70 33.16
C GLY A 71 -19.91 -11.19 32.98
N ASP A 72 -20.02 -11.69 31.75
CA ASP A 72 -20.29 -13.10 31.43
C ASP A 72 -19.03 -13.97 31.33
N ALA A 73 -17.87 -13.41 31.68
CA ALA A 73 -16.75 -14.17 32.26
C ALA A 73 -17.14 -14.99 33.52
N LYS A 74 -18.43 -15.00 33.92
CA LYS A 74 -19.02 -15.95 34.87
C LYS A 74 -19.33 -17.33 34.29
N TYR A 75 -19.48 -17.50 32.96
CA TYR A 75 -19.71 -18.82 32.37
C TYR A 75 -18.43 -19.65 32.21
N TYR A 76 -17.27 -18.98 32.22
CA TYR A 76 -15.94 -19.58 32.36
C TYR A 76 -15.36 -19.07 33.68
N GLY A 77 -15.68 -19.73 34.80
CA GLY A 77 -15.37 -19.25 36.15
C GLY A 77 -13.97 -18.62 36.32
N THR A 78 -13.85 -17.60 37.18
CA THR A 78 -12.63 -16.85 37.58
C THR A 78 -11.33 -17.42 37.00
N GLY A 79 -11.04 -17.11 35.73
CA GLY A 79 -10.09 -17.88 34.92
C GLY A 79 -10.39 -17.90 33.41
N ALA A 80 -11.52 -17.34 32.95
CA ALA A 80 -11.73 -17.06 31.53
C ALA A 80 -10.54 -16.24 30.97
N PRO A 81 -9.87 -16.67 29.90
CA PRO A 81 -8.83 -15.86 29.28
C PRO A 81 -9.48 -14.57 28.77
N THR A 82 -9.10 -13.43 29.33
CA THR A 82 -9.43 -12.13 28.76
C THR A 82 -8.94 -12.13 27.32
N LEU A 83 -9.84 -12.09 26.33
CA LEU A 83 -9.39 -12.06 24.94
C LEU A 83 -8.52 -10.82 24.77
N PRO A 84 -7.31 -10.95 24.20
CA PRO A 84 -6.44 -9.81 24.02
C PRO A 84 -7.14 -8.73 23.20
N LYS A 85 -7.09 -7.49 23.68
CA LYS A 85 -7.49 -6.32 22.87
C LYS A 85 -6.65 -6.31 21.59
N ALA A 86 -7.18 -5.76 20.51
CA ALA A 86 -6.42 -5.54 19.29
C ALA A 86 -5.41 -4.42 19.57
N PRO A 87 -4.14 -4.58 19.18
CA PRO A 87 -3.19 -3.49 19.28
C PRO A 87 -3.56 -2.38 18.29
N ASP A 88 -3.12 -1.16 18.60
CA ASP A 88 -3.18 -0.06 17.64
C ASP A 88 -2.09 -0.21 16.57
N TYR A 89 -2.48 -0.69 15.39
CA TYR A 89 -1.58 -0.88 14.24
C TYR A 89 -0.89 0.42 13.80
N ALA A 90 -1.53 1.57 14.01
CA ALA A 90 -0.98 2.89 13.65
C ALA A 90 0.09 3.38 14.64
N ARG A 91 0.35 2.63 15.71
CA ARG A 91 1.41 2.90 16.69
C ARG A 91 2.56 1.91 16.61
N PHE A 92 2.67 1.19 15.51
CA PHE A 92 3.87 0.44 15.18
C PHE A 92 4.86 1.30 14.39
N THR A 93 6.13 0.97 14.54
CA THR A 93 7.25 1.54 13.80
C THR A 93 7.98 0.39 13.13
N CYS A 94 8.09 0.41 11.80
CA CYS A 94 8.70 -0.68 11.06
C CYS A 94 10.01 -0.23 10.40
N SER A 95 10.97 -1.14 10.30
CA SER A 95 12.25 -0.90 9.63
C SER A 95 12.73 -2.16 8.92
N VAL A 96 13.59 -2.01 7.92
CA VAL A 96 14.21 -3.16 7.25
C VAL A 96 15.38 -3.66 8.08
N ASN A 97 15.36 -4.93 8.44
CA ASN A 97 16.50 -5.57 9.06
C ASN A 97 17.60 -5.80 8.02
N ALA A 98 18.78 -5.24 8.25
CA ALA A 98 19.90 -5.30 7.29
C ALA A 98 20.48 -6.71 7.08
N SER A 99 20.26 -7.63 8.03
CA SER A 99 20.79 -9.00 7.96
C SER A 99 19.81 -9.97 7.30
N THR A 100 18.51 -9.81 7.58
CA THR A 100 17.48 -10.73 7.10
C THR A 100 16.77 -10.20 5.85
N HIS A 101 16.91 -8.91 5.54
CA HIS A 101 16.19 -8.21 4.46
C HIS A 101 14.66 -8.27 4.58
N HIS A 102 14.16 -8.50 5.79
CA HIS A 102 12.73 -8.48 6.12
C HIS A 102 12.35 -7.21 6.89
N PHE A 103 11.09 -6.79 6.79
CA PHE A 103 10.55 -5.74 7.65
C PHE A 103 10.28 -6.25 9.06
N GLU A 104 10.81 -5.54 10.06
CA GLU A 104 10.58 -5.79 11.47
C GLU A 104 9.86 -4.58 12.09
N CYS A 105 8.77 -4.85 12.79
CA CYS A 105 7.95 -3.83 13.42
C CYS A 105 8.06 -3.88 14.95
N GLU A 106 8.14 -2.71 15.57
CA GLU A 106 8.22 -2.50 17.01
C GLU A 106 7.11 -1.56 17.49
N ASN A 107 6.91 -1.49 18.81
CA ASN A 107 6.02 -0.49 19.37
C ASN A 107 6.68 0.88 19.24
N ALA A 108 5.91 1.89 18.82
CA ALA A 108 6.37 3.27 18.83
C ALA A 108 6.87 3.67 20.22
N THR A 109 7.88 4.53 20.28
CA THR A 109 8.41 5.04 21.55
C THR A 109 7.29 5.68 22.39
N GLY A 110 7.17 5.26 23.65
CA GLY A 110 6.13 5.73 24.56
C GLY A 110 4.73 5.11 24.33
N TYR A 111 4.60 4.14 23.43
CA TYR A 111 3.38 3.36 23.26
C TYR A 111 3.43 2.07 24.08
N THR A 112 2.55 1.98 25.08
CA THR A 112 2.26 0.72 25.79
C THR A 112 0.94 0.15 25.28
N PRO A 113 0.95 -1.00 24.59
CA PRO A 113 -0.26 -1.60 24.08
C PRO A 113 -1.17 -2.05 25.24
N GLU A 114 -2.47 -1.80 25.11
CA GLU A 114 -3.49 -2.34 26.03
C GLU A 114 -3.77 -3.84 25.80
N SER A 115 -3.15 -4.41 24.77
CA SER A 115 -3.27 -5.81 24.37
C SER A 115 -2.22 -6.70 25.06
N SER A 116 -2.45 -8.02 25.09
CA SER A 116 -1.48 -8.95 25.67
C SER A 116 -0.18 -8.93 24.86
N ALA A 117 0.96 -9.13 25.54
CA ALA A 117 2.28 -9.11 24.91
C ALA A 117 2.36 -10.02 23.67
N ASN A 118 1.70 -11.19 23.71
CA ASN A 118 1.67 -12.14 22.60
C ASN A 118 0.86 -11.62 21.40
N SER A 119 -0.31 -11.03 21.63
CA SER A 119 -1.14 -10.50 20.53
C SER A 119 -0.50 -9.31 19.83
N THR A 120 0.19 -8.44 20.57
CA THR A 120 0.95 -7.33 19.99
C THR A 120 2.16 -7.84 19.21
N ALA A 121 2.87 -8.84 19.72
CA ALA A 121 3.99 -9.44 19.01
C ALA A 121 3.55 -10.06 17.68
N LEU A 122 2.45 -10.83 17.70
CA LEU A 122 1.86 -11.41 16.49
C LEU A 122 1.49 -10.34 15.47
N ALA A 123 0.74 -9.31 15.88
CA ALA A 123 0.33 -8.23 14.97
C ALA A 123 1.51 -7.48 14.35
N ARG A 124 2.60 -7.26 15.11
CA ARG A 124 3.82 -6.63 14.59
C ARG A 124 4.51 -7.50 13.55
N THR A 125 4.64 -8.80 13.83
CA THR A 125 5.24 -9.76 12.88
C THR A 125 4.38 -9.90 11.63
N GLU A 126 3.06 -10.00 11.77
CA GLU A 126 2.11 -10.03 10.66
C GLU A 126 2.22 -8.78 9.78
N LEU A 127 2.32 -7.58 10.39
CA LEU A 127 2.50 -6.34 9.64
C LEU A 127 3.86 -6.32 8.89
N GLY A 128 4.92 -6.82 9.51
CA GLY A 128 6.23 -6.98 8.85
C GLY A 128 6.16 -7.85 7.61
N TYR A 129 5.53 -9.03 7.70
CA TYR A 129 5.33 -9.90 6.55
C TYR A 129 4.45 -9.30 5.46
N TRP A 130 3.44 -8.52 5.84
CA TRP A 130 2.65 -7.79 4.86
C TRP A 130 3.49 -6.73 4.13
N LEU A 131 4.36 -6.00 4.83
CA LEU A 131 5.29 -5.05 4.19
C LEU A 131 6.28 -5.76 3.25
N ASP A 132 6.78 -6.95 3.63
CA ASP A 132 7.61 -7.77 2.75
C ASP A 132 6.84 -8.15 1.48
N LEU A 133 5.58 -8.56 1.62
CA LEU A 133 4.74 -8.93 0.49
C LEU A 133 4.46 -7.74 -0.43
N VAL A 134 4.21 -6.55 0.14
CA VAL A 134 4.07 -5.30 -0.62
C VAL A 134 5.34 -5.01 -1.41
N ALA A 135 6.52 -5.11 -0.77
CA ALA A 135 7.80 -4.88 -1.42
C ALA A 135 8.15 -5.90 -2.50
N ALA A 136 7.70 -7.14 -2.34
CA ALA A 136 7.87 -8.19 -3.35
C ALA A 136 6.89 -8.07 -4.53
N SER A 137 5.68 -7.54 -4.30
CA SER A 137 4.59 -7.54 -5.28
C SER A 137 4.53 -6.27 -6.12
N LEU A 138 5.01 -5.14 -5.58
CA LEU A 138 4.93 -3.83 -6.24
C LEU A 138 6.32 -3.28 -6.55
N PRO A 139 6.48 -2.57 -7.70
CA PRO A 139 7.69 -1.84 -8.02
C PRO A 139 7.81 -0.59 -7.12
N LEU A 140 8.33 -0.75 -5.91
CA LEU A 140 8.42 0.35 -4.94
C LEU A 140 9.52 1.36 -5.29
N GLY A 141 10.58 0.94 -6.00
CA GLY A 141 11.77 1.77 -6.19
C GLY A 141 12.43 2.13 -4.85
N THR A 142 13.02 3.31 -4.75
CA THR A 142 13.69 3.79 -3.52
C THR A 142 12.77 4.60 -2.59
N SER A 143 11.58 4.95 -3.06
CA SER A 143 10.69 5.92 -2.40
C SER A 143 9.27 5.39 -2.17
N GLY A 144 8.90 4.26 -2.79
CA GLY A 144 7.62 3.60 -2.57
C GLY A 144 7.62 2.75 -1.29
N GLY A 145 6.44 2.28 -0.92
CA GLY A 145 6.22 1.57 0.34
C GLY A 145 4.76 1.62 0.75
N ALA A 146 4.48 1.23 1.98
CA ALA A 146 3.12 1.26 2.50
C ALA A 146 3.08 1.55 3.99
N VAL A 147 1.95 2.04 4.47
CA VAL A 147 1.71 2.31 5.89
C VAL A 147 0.26 2.00 6.24
N ILE A 148 0.02 1.53 7.46
CA ILE A 148 -1.29 1.55 8.10
C ILE A 148 -1.26 2.61 9.20
N CYS A 149 -2.22 3.54 9.18
CA CYS A 149 -2.24 4.66 10.10
C CYS A 149 -3.66 5.09 10.47
N ARG A 150 -3.80 6.04 11.39
CA ARG A 150 -5.06 6.72 11.70
C ARG A 150 -5.16 7.97 10.84
N ASP A 151 -6.28 8.13 10.13
CA ASP A 151 -6.45 9.28 9.26
C ASP A 151 -7.94 9.55 8.96
N THR A 152 -8.28 10.83 8.75
CA THR A 152 -9.61 11.29 8.34
C THR A 152 -9.67 11.68 6.86
N SER A 153 -8.51 11.83 6.19
CA SER A 153 -8.40 12.23 4.78
C SER A 153 -7.60 11.19 3.97
N PRO A 154 -8.19 10.01 3.69
CA PRO A 154 -7.43 8.85 3.21
C PRO A 154 -6.61 9.06 1.92
N ASP A 155 -7.04 9.96 1.04
CA ASP A 155 -6.41 10.19 -0.28
C ASP A 155 -5.29 11.26 -0.29
N ASP A 156 -4.75 11.63 0.87
CA ASP A 156 -3.61 12.55 1.00
C ASP A 156 -2.26 11.82 1.23
N GLY A 157 -1.21 12.60 1.48
CA GLY A 157 0.16 12.10 1.64
C GLY A 157 0.90 11.87 0.31
N SER A 158 2.19 12.18 0.29
CA SER A 158 3.06 12.09 -0.88
C SER A 158 3.97 10.87 -0.87
N GLU A 159 4.39 10.39 0.30
CA GLU A 159 5.36 9.30 0.41
C GLU A 159 5.23 8.55 1.74
N PRO A 160 5.63 7.25 1.78
CA PRO A 160 5.58 6.45 2.99
C PRO A 160 6.65 6.87 4.01
N VAL A 161 6.27 6.82 5.27
CA VAL A 161 7.18 6.89 6.42
C VAL A 161 6.79 5.78 7.37
N LEU A 162 7.71 4.84 7.62
CA LEU A 162 7.44 3.63 8.41
C LEU A 162 7.60 3.84 9.92
N ASP A 163 8.28 4.91 10.32
CA ASP A 163 8.39 5.34 11.71
C ASP A 163 7.26 6.34 12.03
N SER A 164 6.22 5.86 12.71
CA SER A 164 5.09 6.67 13.18
C SER A 164 5.46 7.77 14.20
N THR A 165 6.70 7.78 14.70
CA THR A 165 7.23 8.81 15.60
C THR A 165 8.09 9.85 14.90
N ALA A 166 8.42 9.65 13.62
CA ALA A 166 9.23 10.58 12.86
C ALA A 166 8.53 11.94 12.71
N ALA A 167 9.30 13.02 12.80
CA ALA A 167 8.77 14.39 12.75
C ALA A 167 8.08 14.72 11.41
N ASP A 168 8.50 14.07 10.33
CA ASP A 168 7.96 14.20 8.98
C ASP A 168 6.83 13.19 8.68
N PHE A 169 6.48 12.30 9.62
CA PHE A 169 5.46 11.26 9.43
C PHE A 169 4.14 11.85 8.92
N ALA A 170 3.55 12.79 9.65
CA ALA A 170 2.26 13.38 9.29
C ALA A 170 2.34 14.19 7.99
N ALA A 171 3.42 14.93 7.77
CA ALA A 171 3.58 15.77 6.59
C ALA A 171 3.72 14.94 5.30
N LYS A 172 4.38 13.79 5.36
CA LYS A 172 4.65 12.94 4.20
C LYS A 172 3.57 11.91 3.94
N THR A 173 3.07 11.26 4.99
CA THR A 173 2.05 10.20 4.85
C THR A 173 0.62 10.75 4.84
N GLY A 174 0.42 12.00 5.28
CA GLY A 174 -0.90 12.57 5.56
C GLY A 174 -1.59 11.97 6.79
N CYS A 175 -0.99 10.97 7.43
CA CYS A 175 -1.53 10.33 8.60
C CYS A 175 -1.52 11.24 9.83
N LEU A 176 -2.44 11.00 10.76
CA LEU A 176 -2.49 11.71 12.02
C LEU A 176 -1.36 11.26 12.95
N ALA A 177 -0.66 12.21 13.55
CA ALA A 177 0.25 11.95 14.67
C ALA A 177 -0.55 11.49 15.90
N SER A 178 0.07 10.64 16.74
CA SER A 178 -0.57 10.06 17.93
C SER A 178 -1.06 11.09 18.98
N ASN A 179 -0.54 12.32 18.95
CA ASN A 179 -0.94 13.42 19.81
C ASN A 179 -2.04 14.31 19.20
N ASN A 180 -2.51 14.01 18.00
CA ASN A 180 -3.59 14.75 17.36
C ASN A 180 -4.93 14.44 18.05
N GLY A 181 -5.74 15.48 18.32
CA GLY A 181 -7.03 15.33 19.00
C GLY A 181 -8.03 14.42 18.27
N SER A 182 -7.89 14.24 16.95
CA SER A 182 -8.74 13.36 16.14
C SER A 182 -8.23 11.93 16.03
N TYR A 183 -7.03 11.62 16.54
CA TYR A 183 -6.36 10.33 16.34
C TYR A 183 -7.20 9.15 16.84
N ALA A 184 -7.74 9.26 18.05
CA ALA A 184 -8.49 8.17 18.69
C ALA A 184 -9.82 7.84 17.99
N SER A 185 -10.42 8.81 17.31
CA SER A 185 -11.69 8.67 16.59
C SER A 185 -11.53 8.42 15.09
N ALA A 186 -10.33 8.65 14.53
CA ALA A 186 -10.08 8.48 13.12
C ALA A 186 -10.12 6.99 12.73
N PRO A 187 -10.65 6.64 11.55
CA PRO A 187 -10.57 5.26 11.05
C PRO A 187 -9.12 4.87 10.76
N TYR A 188 -8.89 3.56 10.61
CA TYR A 188 -7.62 3.09 10.06
C TYR A 188 -7.63 3.30 8.56
N VAL A 189 -6.49 3.70 8.01
CA VAL A 189 -6.27 3.84 6.58
C VAL A 189 -4.99 3.10 6.22
N ILE A 190 -5.09 2.22 5.21
CA ILE A 190 -3.95 1.59 4.58
C ILE A 190 -3.60 2.43 3.35
N LYS A 191 -2.36 2.91 3.27
CA LYS A 191 -1.85 3.68 2.12
C LYS A 191 -0.67 2.95 1.51
N ILE A 192 -0.66 2.84 0.18
CA ILE A 192 0.37 2.15 -0.59
C ILE A 192 0.84 3.07 -1.72
N TRP A 193 2.16 3.19 -1.87
CA TRP A 193 2.82 3.96 -2.92
C TRP A 193 3.77 3.08 -3.74
N TRP A 194 3.71 3.17 -5.06
CA TRP A 194 4.58 2.43 -5.98
C TRP A 194 4.90 3.26 -7.23
N GLN A 195 5.81 2.79 -8.07
CA GLN A 195 6.18 3.44 -9.32
C GLN A 195 5.71 2.59 -10.52
N ASP A 196 4.86 3.15 -11.39
CA ASP A 196 4.48 2.45 -12.63
C ASP A 196 5.69 2.32 -13.59
N GLU A 197 6.62 3.27 -13.52
CA GLU A 197 7.81 3.32 -14.38
C GLU A 197 9.07 2.97 -13.61
N LYS A 198 9.97 2.23 -14.28
CA LYS A 198 11.32 1.98 -13.74
C LYS A 198 12.16 3.26 -13.82
N PRO A 199 12.99 3.56 -12.81
CA PRO A 199 13.96 4.65 -12.89
C PRO A 199 14.83 4.54 -14.13
N THR A 200 15.04 5.68 -14.82
CA THR A 200 15.93 5.78 -15.97
C THR A 200 16.99 6.86 -15.74
N LYS A 201 18.04 6.91 -16.57
CA LYS A 201 19.02 8.00 -16.50
C LYS A 201 18.39 9.39 -16.70
N ALA A 202 17.31 9.48 -17.47
CA ALA A 202 16.61 10.73 -17.76
C ALA A 202 15.60 11.10 -16.66
N ASN A 203 15.01 10.11 -15.99
CA ASN A 203 14.11 10.29 -14.86
C ASN A 203 14.51 9.31 -13.73
N PRO A 204 15.39 9.72 -12.81
CA PRO A 204 15.89 8.84 -11.76
C PRO A 204 14.89 8.60 -10.63
N THR A 205 13.87 9.45 -10.50
CA THR A 205 12.85 9.39 -9.44
C THR A 205 11.46 9.58 -10.05
N PRO A 206 10.91 8.56 -10.72
CA PRO A 206 9.57 8.65 -11.29
C PRO A 206 8.51 8.84 -10.21
N ASP A 207 7.43 9.53 -10.58
CA ASP A 207 6.34 9.88 -9.68
C ASP A 207 5.70 8.64 -9.07
N LEU A 208 5.31 8.75 -7.80
CA LEU A 208 4.63 7.70 -7.07
C LEU A 208 3.14 7.69 -7.43
N MET A 209 2.67 6.50 -7.79
CA MET A 209 1.25 6.16 -7.76
C MET A 209 0.83 5.89 -6.32
N ARG A 210 -0.45 6.12 -6.03
CA ARG A 210 -1.04 6.04 -4.70
C ARG A 210 -2.34 5.23 -4.73
N PHE A 211 -2.53 4.44 -3.68
CA PHE A 211 -3.78 3.79 -3.33
C PHE A 211 -4.02 3.91 -1.82
N ALA A 212 -5.27 4.17 -1.43
CA ALA A 212 -5.69 4.21 -0.04
C ALA A 212 -6.98 3.41 0.18
N LEU A 213 -7.08 2.72 1.31
CA LEU A 213 -8.25 1.99 1.75
C LEU A 213 -8.57 2.33 3.22
N THR A 214 -9.76 2.85 3.47
CA THR A 214 -10.26 3.10 4.82
C THR A 214 -10.92 1.85 5.40
N ILE A 215 -10.56 1.50 6.63
CA ILE A 215 -11.18 0.43 7.43
C ILE A 215 -12.15 1.08 8.42
N SER A 216 -13.45 0.85 8.21
CA SER A 216 -14.55 1.30 9.09
C SER A 216 -14.77 0.35 10.28
#